data_AF-A0A7C4FP28-F1
#
_entry.id   AF-A0A7C4FP28-F1
#
_cell.length_a   1.000
_cell.length_b   1.000
_cell.length_c   1.000
_cell.angle_alpha   90.00
_cell.angle_beta   90.00
_cell.angle_gamma   90.00
#
_symmetry.space_group_name_H-M   'P 1'
#
loop_
_entity.id
_entity.type
_entity.pdbx_description
1 polymer ?
#
loop_
_entity_poly.entity_id
_entity_poly.type
_entity_poly.pdbx_seq_one_letter_code
_entity_poly.pdbx_strand_id
1 'polypeptide(L)' 'MLDREVIKEFLEEEFSECDMEIPEDISMGVLVEIFCKYVEDDYYEWIKDNFKSFFDGLHWDWIRDRIEHYAES' A
#
# COMPACT_ATOMS: atom_id res chain seq x y z
N MET A 1 -4.24 -3.79 7.99
CA MET A 1 -2.90 -3.97 8.56
C MET A 1 -2.34 -5.23 7.95
N LEU A 2 -1.16 -5.15 7.35
CA LEU A 2 -0.50 -6.29 6.72
C LEU A 2 -0.22 -7.38 7.76
N ASP A 3 -0.39 -8.63 7.35
CA ASP A 3 -0.05 -9.77 8.19
C ASP A 3 1.48 -9.95 8.20
N ARG A 4 2.11 -9.85 9.38
CA ARG A 4 3.57 -9.87 9.48
C ARG A 4 4.18 -11.21 9.11
N GLU A 5 3.49 -12.32 9.37
CA GLU A 5 4.02 -13.63 9.03
C GLU A 5 3.99 -13.83 7.51
N VAL A 6 2.91 -13.42 6.85
CA VAL A 6 2.83 -13.45 5.38
C VAL A 6 3.88 -12.54 4.75
N ILE A 7 4.08 -11.33 5.29
CA ILE A 7 5.12 -10.41 4.80
C ILE A 7 6.52 -10.95 5.06
N LYS A 8 6.74 -11.63 6.17
CA LYS A 8 8.03 -12.27 6.47
C LYS A 8 8.35 -13.35 5.46
N GLU A 9 7.42 -14.27 5.19
CA GLU A 9 7.58 -15.33 4.19
C GLU A 9 7.87 -14.72 2.81
N PHE A 10 7.11 -13.70 2.41
CA PHE A 10 7.33 -12.97 1.17
C PHE A 10 8.73 -12.35 1.09
N LEU A 11 9.17 -11.62 2.13
CA LEU A 11 10.50 -11.01 2.13
C LEU A 11 11.61 -12.07 2.11
N GLU A 12 11.46 -13.16 2.85
CA GLU A 12 12.41 -14.28 2.85
C GLU A 12 12.56 -14.90 1.45
N GLU A 13 11.45 -15.10 0.73
CA GLU A 13 11.43 -15.57 -0.66
C GLU A 13 12.15 -14.58 -1.60
N GLU A 14 11.76 -13.31 -1.57
CA GLU A 14 12.33 -12.27 -2.44
C GLU A 14 13.83 -12.04 -2.20
N PHE A 15 14.28 -12.01 -0.95
CA PHE A 15 15.70 -11.90 -0.63
C PHE A 15 16.49 -13.10 -1.17
N SER A 16 15.93 -14.32 -1.07
CA SER A 16 16.54 -15.53 -1.62
C SER A 16 16.55 -15.54 -3.15
N GLU A 17 15.47 -15.12 -3.81
CA GLU A 17 15.38 -15.10 -5.28
C GLU A 17 16.29 -14.04 -5.89
N CYS A 18 16.48 -12.92 -5.20
CA CYS A 18 17.31 -11.82 -5.66
C CYS A 18 18.79 -11.93 -5.24
N ASP A 19 19.20 -13.01 -4.57
CA ASP A 19 20.55 -13.22 -4.02
C ASP A 19 21.01 -12.02 -3.15
N MET A 20 20.08 -11.47 -2.36
CA MET A 20 20.31 -10.33 -1.50
C MET A 20 20.55 -10.78 -0.05
N GLU A 21 21.77 -10.57 0.44
CA GLU A 21 22.12 -10.83 1.84
C GLU A 21 21.67 -9.69 2.76
N ILE A 22 21.00 -10.04 3.85
CA ILE A 22 20.63 -9.10 4.90
C ILE A 22 21.87 -8.85 5.79
N PRO A 23 22.24 -7.58 6.04
CA PRO A 23 23.32 -7.24 6.97
C PRO A 23 23.13 -7.88 8.35
N GLU A 24 24.20 -8.40 8.94
CA GLU A 24 24.16 -9.15 10.22
C GLU A 24 23.60 -8.35 11.41
N ASP A 25 23.69 -7.03 11.36
CA ASP A 25 23.18 -6.11 12.38
C ASP A 25 21.66 -5.85 12.26
N ILE A 26 21.03 -6.32 11.18
CA ILE A 26 19.60 -6.13 10.91
C ILE A 26 18.87 -7.46 11.03
N SER A 27 17.88 -7.52 11.92
CA SER A 27 17.02 -8.69 12.04
C SER A 27 15.86 -8.67 11.04
N MET A 28 15.47 -9.85 10.54
CA MET A 28 14.31 -10.01 9.65
C MET A 28 13.04 -9.38 10.24
N GLY A 29 12.80 -9.52 11.54
CA GLY A 29 11.63 -8.93 12.20
C GLY A 29 11.60 -7.40 12.13
N VAL A 30 12.76 -6.73 12.20
CA VAL A 30 12.86 -5.27 12.03
C VAL A 30 12.54 -4.88 10.58
N LEU A 31 13.02 -5.63 9.60
CA LEU A 31 12.71 -5.40 8.19
C LEU A 31 11.22 -5.53 7.91
N VAL A 32 10.59 -6.60 8.41
CA VAL A 32 9.14 -6.83 8.27
C VAL A 32 8.35 -5.64 8.83
N GLU A 33 8.68 -5.17 10.03
CA GLU A 33 7.96 -4.05 10.65
C GLU A 33 8.17 -2.73 9.90
N ILE A 34 9.38 -2.44 9.43
CA ILE A 34 9.67 -1.22 8.67
C ILE A 34 9.00 -1.28 7.29
N PHE A 35 9.06 -2.41 6.60
CA PHE A 35 8.40 -2.61 5.31
C PHE A 35 6.89 -2.48 5.44
N CYS A 36 6.27 -3.11 6.45
CA CYS A 36 4.84 -2.97 6.69
C CYS A 36 4.43 -1.50 6.90
N LYS A 37 5.17 -0.76 7.73
CA LYS A 37 4.91 0.67 7.96
C LYS A 37 5.07 1.49 6.70
N TYR A 38 6.14 1.25 5.93
CA TYR A 38 6.38 1.92 4.66
C TYR A 38 5.20 1.73 3.70
N VAL A 39 4.76 0.49 3.48
CA VAL A 39 3.63 0.19 2.58
C VAL A 39 2.32 0.78 3.09
N GLU A 40 2.05 0.66 4.38
CA GLU A 40 0.82 1.18 4.97
C GLU A 40 0.78 2.72 4.91
N ASP A 41 1.85 3.39 5.29
CA ASP A 41 1.94 4.86 5.28
C ASP A 41 1.84 5.41 3.84
N ASP A 42 2.57 4.82 2.89
CA ASP A 42 2.52 5.23 1.48
C ASP A 42 1.14 4.96 0.86
N TYR A 43 0.48 3.85 1.22
CA TYR A 43 -0.88 3.57 0.78
C TYR A 43 -1.88 4.62 1.29
N TYR A 44 -1.78 5.01 2.56
CA TYR A 44 -2.67 6.02 3.12
C TYR A 44 -2.42 7.41 2.54
N GLU A 45 -1.15 7.81 2.34
CA GLU A 45 -0.86 9.09 1.69
C GLU A 45 -1.32 9.09 0.23
N TRP A 46 -1.17 7.97 -0.49
CA TRP A 46 -1.73 7.83 -1.84
C TRP A 46 -3.26 7.96 -1.85
N ILE A 47 -3.98 7.30 -0.94
CA ILE A 47 -5.45 7.46 -0.82
C ILE A 47 -5.81 8.92 -0.57
N LYS A 48 -5.11 9.56 0.35
CA LYS A 48 -5.39 10.93 0.77
C LYS A 48 -5.21 11.93 -0.37
N ASP A 49 -4.18 11.75 -1.18
CA ASP A 49 -3.95 12.59 -2.35
C ASP A 49 -4.98 12.32 -3.46
N ASN A 50 -5.36 11.06 -3.68
CA ASN A 50 -6.44 10.73 -4.62
C ASN A 50 -7.80 11.24 -4.14
N PHE A 51 -8.09 11.16 -2.84
CA PHE A 51 -9.31 11.73 -2.27
C PHE A 51 -9.39 13.22 -2.54
N LYS A 52 -8.30 13.96 -2.26
CA LYS A 52 -8.25 15.38 -2.58
C LYS A 52 -8.50 15.58 -4.06
N SER A 53 -7.79 14.89 -4.94
CA SER A 53 -7.98 15.05 -6.40
C SER A 53 -9.38 14.70 -6.87
N PHE A 54 -10.02 13.69 -6.29
CA PHE A 54 -11.35 13.23 -6.70
C PHE A 54 -12.45 14.19 -6.26
N PHE A 55 -12.30 14.80 -5.08
CA PHE A 55 -13.29 15.70 -4.50
C PHE A 55 -12.91 17.19 -4.64
N ASP A 56 -11.78 17.52 -5.26
CA ASP A 56 -11.37 18.90 -5.46
C ASP A 56 -12.39 19.64 -6.33
N GLY A 57 -12.77 20.84 -5.91
CA GLY A 57 -13.81 21.63 -6.58
C GLY A 57 -15.25 21.10 -6.50
N LEU A 58 -15.54 20.08 -5.66
CA LEU A 58 -16.86 19.53 -5.31
C LEU A 58 -18.02 19.83 -6.30
N HIS A 59 -17.97 19.22 -7.48
CA HIS A 59 -19.08 19.19 -8.42
C HIS A 59 -19.90 17.91 -8.23
N TRP A 60 -20.88 17.95 -7.32
CA TRP A 60 -21.70 16.79 -6.98
C TRP A 60 -22.44 16.17 -8.17
N ASP A 61 -22.75 16.95 -9.20
CA ASP A 61 -23.38 16.44 -10.43
C ASP A 61 -22.41 15.51 -11.18
N TRP A 62 -21.14 15.89 -11.31
CA TRP A 62 -20.11 15.00 -11.87
C TRP A 62 -19.96 13.71 -11.06
N ILE A 63 -20.06 13.78 -9.73
CA ILE A 63 -20.01 12.59 -8.87
C ILE A 63 -21.25 11.69 -9.09
N ARG A 64 -22.45 12.26 -9.22
CA ARG A 64 -23.67 11.50 -9.54
C ARG A 64 -23.56 10.78 -10.87
N ASP A 65 -23.05 11.46 -11.90
CA ASP A 65 -22.83 10.86 -13.23
C ASP A 65 -21.87 9.66 -13.15
N ARG A 66 -20.81 9.76 -12.33
CA ARG A 66 -19.89 8.62 -12.10
C ARG A 66 -20.57 7.46 -11.39
N ILE A 67 -21.40 7.73 -10.37
CA ILE A 67 -22.13 6.69 -9.65
C ILE A 67 -23.06 5.94 -10.60
N GLU A 68 -23.82 6.65 -11.44
CA GLU A 68 -24.70 6.04 -12.43
C GLU A 68 -23.91 5.20 -13.45
N HIS A 69 -22.82 5.75 -13.99
CA HIS A 69 -21.98 5.06 -14.97
C HIS A 69 -21.41 3.72 -14.47
N TYR A 70 -20.93 3.67 -13.21
CA TYR A 70 -20.32 2.46 -12.66
C TYR A 70 -21.32 1.50 -11.98
N ALA A 71 -22.54 1.95 -11.66
CA ALA A 71 -23.58 1.08 -11.10
C ALA A 71 -24.29 0.22 -12.16
N GLU A 72 -24.22 0.62 -13.44
CA GLU A 72 -24.77 -0.13 -14.58
C GLU A 72 -23.79 -1.14 -15.20
N SER A 73 -22.57 -1.25 -14.66
CA SER A 73 -21.48 -2.12 -15.16
C SER A 73 -21.40 -3.48 -14.47
#